data_AF-A0A3D6C897-F1
#
_entry.id   AF-A0A3D6C897-F1
#
_cell.length_a   1.000
_cell.length_b   1.000
_cell.length_c   1.000
_cell.angle_alpha   90.00
_cell.angle_beta   90.00
_cell.angle_gamma   90.00
#
_symmetry.space_group_name_H-M   'P 1'
#
loop_
_entity.id
_entity.type
_entity.pdbx_description
1 polymer ?
#
loop_
_entity_poly.entity_id
_entity_poly.type
_entity_poly.pdbx_seq_one_letter_code
_entity_poly.pdbx_strand_id
1 'polypeptide(L)' 'MDTDFGNREIIDNIIRIKQELGNELVILTHHYQRRDIVLLGDHRGDSFALARRAARDENARYIVFCGVHFMAE' A
#
# COMPACT_ATOMS: atom_id res chain seq x y z
N MET A 1 -15.14 23.82 2.27
CA MET A 1 -15.88 22.55 2.34
C MET A 1 -15.30 21.69 1.21
N ASP A 2 -13.99 21.39 1.29
CA ASP A 2 -13.15 21.04 0.12
C ASP A 2 -12.28 19.80 0.36
N THR A 3 -12.42 19.13 1.50
CA THR A 3 -11.53 18.04 1.90
C THR A 3 -11.99 16.65 1.44
N ASP A 4 -13.17 16.51 0.84
CA ASP A 4 -13.72 15.20 0.44
C ASP A 4 -13.45 14.88 -1.04
N PHE A 5 -13.51 15.88 -1.92
CA PHE A 5 -13.26 15.70 -3.37
C PHE A 5 -11.81 15.33 -3.67
N GLY A 6 -10.85 15.99 -3.03
CA GLY A 6 -9.41 15.70 -3.22
C GLY A 6 -9.03 14.28 -2.77
N ASN A 7 -9.63 13.78 -1.69
CA ASN A 7 -9.38 12.42 -1.23
C ASN A 7 -9.97 11.37 -2.19
N ARG A 8 -11.15 11.65 -2.78
CA ARG A 8 -11.77 10.71 -3.73
C ARG A 8 -10.96 10.59 -5.02
N GLU A 9 -10.54 11.70 -5.61
CA GLU A 9 -9.72 11.68 -6.83
C GLU A 9 -8.38 10.95 -6.61
N ILE A 10 -7.76 11.14 -5.44
CA ILE A 10 -6.54 10.41 -5.07
C ILE A 10 -6.81 8.91 -4.95
N ILE A 11 -7.89 8.52 -4.27
CA ILE A 11 -8.29 7.11 -4.11
C ILE A 11 -8.54 6.45 -5.46
N ASP A 12 -9.29 7.11 -6.34
CA ASP A 12 -9.62 6.59 -7.67
C ASP A 12 -8.35 6.40 -8.52
N ASN A 13 -7.41 7.34 -8.44
CA ASN A 13 -6.12 7.22 -9.10
C ASN A 13 -5.27 6.06 -8.55
N ILE A 14 -5.24 5.85 -7.23
CA ILE A 14 -4.55 4.71 -6.63
C ILE A 14 -5.16 3.40 -7.12
N ILE A 15 -6.49 3.29 -7.13
CA ILE A 15 -7.19 2.09 -7.61
C ILE A 15 -6.86 1.82 -9.08
N ARG A 16 -6.87 2.85 -9.94
CA ARG A 16 -6.52 2.73 -11.35
C ARG A 16 -5.09 2.21 -11.52
N ILE A 17 -4.12 2.78 -10.81
CA ILE A 17 -2.71 2.36 -10.88
C ILE A 17 -2.56 0.91 -10.39
N LYS A 18 -3.25 0.51 -9.32
CA LYS A 18 -3.26 -0.88 -8.85
C LYS A 18 -3.79 -1.84 -9.91
N GLN A 19 -4.83 -1.45 -10.65
CA GLN A 19 -5.37 -2.27 -11.74
C GLN A 19 -4.41 -2.35 -12.93
N GLU A 20 -3.75 -1.24 -13.29
CA GLU A 20 -2.78 -1.18 -14.39
C GLU A 20 -1.53 -2.02 -14.11
N LEU A 21 -1.00 -1.96 -12.89
CA LEU A 21 0.21 -2.70 -12.49
C LEU A 21 -0.09 -4.13 -12.05
N GLY A 22 -1.32 -4.42 -11.62
CA GLY A 22 -1.74 -5.76 -11.21
C GLY A 22 -0.79 -6.38 -10.19
N ASN A 23 -0.28 -7.57 -10.50
CA ASN A 23 0.63 -8.32 -9.63
C ASN A 23 2.07 -7.75 -9.59
N GLU A 24 2.41 -6.78 -10.44
CA GLU A 24 3.71 -6.12 -10.39
C GLU A 24 3.79 -5.09 -9.25
N LEU A 25 2.67 -4.73 -8.62
CA LEU A 25 2.60 -3.82 -7.48
C LEU A 25 2.08 -4.54 -6.23
N VAL A 26 2.78 -4.35 -5.11
CA VAL A 26 2.31 -4.75 -3.78
C VAL A 26 2.34 -3.56 -2.81
N ILE A 27 1.21 -3.30 -2.15
CA ILE A 27 1.07 -2.25 -1.13
C ILE A 27 0.98 -2.89 0.25
N LEU A 28 1.95 -2.58 1.09
CA LEU A 28 2.11 -3.13 2.44
C LEU A 28 1.75 -2.07 3.48
N THR A 29 0.76 -2.34 4.32
CA THR A 29 0.23 -1.36 5.29
C THR A 29 0.49 -1.80 6.72
N HIS A 30 1.07 -0.91 7.54
CA HIS A 30 1.27 -1.21 8.95
C HIS A 30 -0.06 -1.11 9.74
N HIS A 31 -0.18 -1.85 10.84
CA HIS A 31 -1.40 -1.89 11.65
C HIS A 31 -1.89 -0.55 12.18
N TYR A 32 -0.99 0.42 12.34
CA TYR A 32 -1.28 1.76 12.86
C TYR A 32 -1.65 2.80 11.79
N GLN A 33 -1.78 2.40 10.51
CA GLN A 33 -2.20 3.33 9.46
C GLN A 33 -3.69 3.69 9.56
N ARG A 34 -4.03 4.86 9.02
CA ARG A 34 -5.43 5.29 8.89
C ARG A 34 -6.22 4.27 8.06
N ARG A 35 -7.52 4.14 8.36
CA ARG A 35 -8.40 3.11 7.78
C ARG A 35 -8.49 3.20 6.26
N ASP A 36 -8.53 4.42 5.72
CA ASP A 36 -8.50 4.69 4.27
C ASP A 36 -7.26 4.09 3.59
N ILE A 37 -6.08 4.25 4.19
CA ILE A 37 -4.82 3.65 3.69
C ILE A 37 -4.84 2.13 3.80
N VAL A 38 -5.33 1.58 4.91
CA VAL A 38 -5.43 0.13 5.10
C VAL A 38 -6.36 -0.51 4.06
N LEU A 39 -7.45 0.16 3.67
CA LEU A 39 -8.37 -0.32 2.64
C LEU A 39 -7.74 -0.36 1.24
N LEU A 40 -6.73 0.47 1.00
CA LEU A 40 -5.97 0.50 -0.26
C LEU A 40 -4.80 -0.48 -0.27
N GLY A 41 -4.41 -1.05 0.88
CA GLY A 41 -3.33 -2.01 1.00
C GLY A 41 -3.71 -3.41 0.53
N ASP A 42 -2.75 -4.14 -0.01
CA ASP A 42 -2.90 -5.57 -0.36
C ASP A 42 -2.69 -6.46 0.86
N HIS A 43 -1.78 -6.04 1.74
CA HIS A 43 -1.48 -6.75 2.99
C HIS A 43 -1.39 -5.78 4.17
N ARG A 44 -1.79 -6.29 5.34
CA ARG A 44 -1.70 -5.59 6.61
C ARG A 44 -0.96 -6.46 7.62
N GLY A 45 0.06 -5.92 8.27
CA GLY A 45 0.91 -6.69 9.17
C GLY A 45 1.80 -5.82 10.05
N ASP A 46 2.49 -6.47 10.98
CA ASP A 46 3.67 -5.90 11.63
C ASP A 46 4.86 -5.87 10.66
N SER A 47 5.94 -5.21 11.06
CA SER A 47 7.11 -5.01 10.22
C SER A 47 7.75 -6.30 9.74
N PHE A 48 7.83 -7.32 10.60
CA PHE A 48 8.49 -8.59 10.28
C PHE A 48 7.67 -9.41 9.28
N ALA A 49 6.35 -9.47 9.48
CA ALA A 49 5.44 -10.15 8.58
C ALA A 49 5.43 -9.50 7.19
N LEU A 50 5.45 -8.16 7.13
CA LEU A 50 5.49 -7.42 5.87
C LEU A 50 6.82 -7.59 5.13
N ALA A 51 7.97 -7.48 5.82
CA ALA A 51 9.28 -7.68 5.22
C ALA A 51 9.45 -9.10 4.65
N ARG A 52 9.01 -10.13 5.40
CA ARG A 52 9.05 -11.52 4.92
C ARG A 52 8.13 -11.75 3.72
N ARG A 53 7.03 -11.01 3.62
CA ARG A 53 6.11 -11.10 2.49
C ARG A 53 6.68 -10.42 1.25
N ALA A 54 7.21 -9.20 1.41
CA ALA A 54 7.95 -8.49 0.37
C ALA A 54 9.05 -9.36 -0.23
N ALA A 55 9.86 -10.00 0.62
CA ALA A 55 10.96 -10.88 0.18
C ALA A 55 10.52 -12.18 -0.52
N ARG A 56 9.25 -12.57 -0.41
CA ARG A 56 8.69 -13.79 -1.04
C ARG A 56 7.88 -13.49 -2.31
N ASP A 57 7.62 -12.22 -2.60
CA ASP A 57 6.84 -11.83 -3.76
C ASP A 57 7.76 -11.71 -4.97
N GLU A 58 7.85 -12.80 -5.74
CA GLU A 58 8.73 -12.89 -6.92
C GLU A 58 8.20 -12.10 -8.12
N ASN A 59 6.92 -11.69 -8.09
CA ASN A 59 6.27 -10.96 -9.19
C ASN A 59 6.21 -9.45 -8.94
N ALA A 60 6.27 -9.03 -7.67
CA ALA A 60 6.26 -7.62 -7.31
C ALA A 60 7.54 -6.91 -7.80
N ARG A 61 7.38 -6.02 -8.78
CA ARG A 61 8.43 -5.09 -9.23
C ARG A 61 8.41 -3.79 -8.45
N TYR A 62 7.25 -3.44 -7.90
CA TYR A 62 7.00 -2.24 -7.12
C TYR A 62 6.47 -2.62 -5.74
N ILE A 63 7.17 -2.17 -4.70
CA ILE A 63 6.79 -2.40 -3.31
C ILE A 63 6.55 -1.04 -2.65
N VAL A 64 5.31 -0.78 -2.24
CA VAL A 64 4.94 0.46 -1.54
C VAL A 64 4.70 0.15 -0.08
N PHE A 65 5.59 0.64 0.78
CA PHE A 65 5.44 0.53 2.24
C PHE A 65 4.71 1.74 2.82
N CYS A 66 3.45 1.54 3.21
CA CYS A 66 2.68 2.50 4.01
C CYS A 66 2.97 2.26 5.50
N GLY A 67 4.15 2.70 5.93
CA GLY A 67 4.68 2.51 7.29
C GLY A 67 5.53 3.70 7.73
N VAL A 68 6.46 3.45 8.65
CA VAL A 68 7.47 4.42 9.09
C VAL A 68 8.81 4.09 8.44
N HIS A 69 9.66 5.11 8.26
CA HIS A 69 10.81 5.08 7.35
C HIS A 69 11.79 3.90 7.53
N PHE A 70 12.00 3.43 8.76
CA PHE A 70 12.93 2.33 9.06
C PHE A 70 12.43 0.93 8.63
N MET A 71 11.19 0.82 8.15
CA MET A 71 10.61 -0.44 7.67
C MET A 71 10.78 -0.67 6.16
N ALA A 72 11.28 0.32 5.43
CA ALA A 72 11.36 0.30 3.97
C ALA A 72 12.79 0.16 3.41
N GLU A 73 13.80 0.08 4.27
CA GLU A 73 15.19 -0.30 3.93
C GLU A 73 15.30 -1.82 3.73
#